data_AF-A0A964JR52-F1
#
_entry.id   AF-A0A964JR52-F1
#
_cell.length_a   1.000
_cell.length_b   1.000
_cell.length_c   1.000
_cell.angle_alpha   90.00
_cell.angle_beta   90.00
_cell.angle_gamma   90.00
#
_symmetry.space_group_name_H-M   'P 1'
#
loop_
_entity.id
_entity.type
_entity.pdbx_description
1 polymer ?
#
loop_
_entity_poly.entity_id
_entity_poly.type
_entity_poly.pdbx_seq_one_letter_code
_entity_poly.pdbx_strand_id
1 'polypeptide(L)'
;MRSAFVIVACLAILSRGTGVFAQTPSFTDPQAYCRAVGTVDGPDQRFTGIGVPDWIRAAFFTPEQIAAIKAGRQPDYGVAWRCVQGEVLACQNAQTPSCMKPDTDRTPTSAMRDFCRDGQGSSPVIPRVVTGTARMLAYDWVCRGPLPSIAKETPLDAQGFVAADWQRVSPK
;
A
#
# COMPACT_ATOMS: atom_id res chain seq x y z
N MET A 1 75.72 12.62 -35.78
CA MET A 1 75.10 11.69 -36.76
C MET A 1 75.02 10.31 -36.13
N ARG A 2 73.83 9.91 -35.66
CA ARG A 2 73.39 8.52 -35.42
C ARG A 2 71.93 8.56 -34.98
N SER A 3 71.08 7.98 -35.82
CA SER A 3 69.63 7.93 -35.73
C SER A 3 69.14 7.00 -34.63
N ALA A 4 67.98 7.31 -34.05
CA ALA A 4 67.08 6.31 -33.48
C ALA A 4 65.62 6.84 -33.59
N PHE A 5 64.93 6.41 -34.65
CA PHE A 5 63.47 6.52 -34.74
C PHE A 5 62.87 5.45 -33.84
N VAL A 6 62.16 5.86 -32.79
CA VAL A 6 61.33 4.94 -31.98
C VAL A 6 59.90 5.07 -32.47
N ILE A 7 59.42 4.03 -33.16
CA ILE A 7 58.01 3.87 -33.54
C ILE A 7 57.27 3.45 -32.27
N VAL A 8 56.46 4.37 -31.72
CA VAL A 8 55.51 4.05 -30.65
C VAL A 8 54.28 3.42 -31.30
N ALA A 9 54.10 2.12 -31.10
CA ALA A 9 52.91 1.39 -31.51
C ALA A 9 51.72 1.78 -30.61
N CYS A 10 50.70 2.41 -31.19
CA CYS A 10 49.40 2.62 -30.55
C CYS A 10 48.69 1.26 -30.36
N LEU A 11 48.72 0.71 -29.15
CA LEU A 11 47.77 -0.33 -28.74
C LEU A 11 46.41 0.32 -28.49
N ALA A 12 45.51 0.21 -29.46
CA ALA A 12 44.09 0.47 -29.26
C ALA A 12 43.49 -0.71 -28.47
N ILE A 13 43.30 -0.54 -27.16
CA ILE A 13 42.57 -1.49 -26.32
C ILE A 13 41.07 -1.28 -26.59
N LEU A 14 40.50 -2.16 -27.43
CA LEU A 14 39.05 -2.28 -27.63
C LEU A 14 38.42 -2.95 -26.40
N SER A 15 38.12 -2.16 -25.37
CA SER A 15 37.30 -2.59 -24.24
C SER A 15 35.85 -2.79 -24.71
N ARG A 16 35.52 -4.01 -25.14
CA ARG A 16 34.13 -4.47 -25.23
C ARG A 16 33.55 -4.58 -23.82
N GLY A 17 33.06 -3.47 -23.30
CA GLY A 17 32.23 -3.48 -22.10
C GLY A 17 30.92 -4.18 -22.42
N THR A 18 30.84 -5.47 -22.14
CA THR A 18 29.58 -6.20 -22.01
C THR A 18 28.80 -5.56 -20.86
N GLY A 19 27.82 -4.72 -21.20
CA GLY A 19 26.82 -4.28 -20.23
C GLY A 19 26.10 -5.51 -19.71
N VAL A 20 26.47 -5.96 -18.49
CA VAL A 20 25.66 -6.92 -17.75
C VAL A 20 24.39 -6.17 -17.38
N PHE A 21 23.32 -6.37 -18.15
CA PHE A 21 21.99 -6.02 -17.70
C PHE A 21 21.75 -6.83 -16.42
N ALA A 22 21.79 -6.18 -15.26
CA ALA A 22 21.35 -6.78 -14.03
C ALA A 22 19.88 -7.14 -14.22
N GLN A 23 19.58 -8.43 -14.35
CA GLN A 23 18.20 -8.89 -14.33
C GLN A 23 17.64 -8.60 -12.95
N THR A 24 16.60 -7.76 -12.88
CA THR A 24 15.86 -7.56 -11.65
C THR A 24 15.29 -8.91 -11.22
N PRO A 25 15.59 -9.39 -10.00
CA PRO A 25 15.04 -10.66 -9.54
C PRO A 25 13.51 -10.60 -9.55
N SER A 26 12.88 -11.59 -10.16
CA SER A 26 11.43 -11.76 -10.15
C SER A 26 11.03 -12.78 -9.09
N PHE A 27 9.94 -12.50 -8.39
CA PHE A 27 9.41 -13.33 -7.32
C PHE A 27 7.99 -13.78 -7.66
N THR A 28 7.69 -15.05 -7.43
CA THR A 28 6.33 -15.60 -7.53
C THR A 28 5.75 -15.99 -6.17
N ASP A 29 6.60 -16.13 -5.16
CA ASP A 29 6.23 -16.43 -3.76
C ASP A 29 6.22 -15.13 -2.92
N PRO A 30 5.08 -14.76 -2.30
CA PRO A 30 4.99 -13.57 -1.46
C PRO A 30 5.97 -13.58 -0.28
N GLN A 31 6.29 -14.74 0.31
CA GLN A 31 7.21 -14.79 1.44
C GLN A 31 8.66 -14.52 1.02
N ALA A 32 9.13 -15.13 -0.06
CA ALA A 32 10.42 -14.83 -0.66
C ALA A 32 10.51 -13.36 -1.10
N TYR A 33 9.45 -12.84 -1.72
CA TYR A 33 9.35 -11.44 -2.11
C TYR A 33 9.52 -10.52 -0.89
N CYS A 34 8.70 -10.67 0.16
CA CYS A 34 8.77 -9.78 1.32
C CYS A 34 10.11 -9.85 2.02
N ARG A 35 10.69 -11.04 2.23
CA ARG A 35 12.04 -11.17 2.81
C ARG A 35 13.10 -10.41 2.02
N ALA A 36 12.98 -10.38 0.69
CA ALA A 36 13.94 -9.69 -0.17
C ALA A 36 13.74 -8.16 -0.20
N VAL A 37 12.49 -7.68 -0.20
CA VAL A 37 12.18 -6.24 -0.37
C VAL A 37 11.98 -5.49 0.95
N GLY A 38 11.81 -6.20 2.06
CA GLY A 38 11.58 -5.61 3.38
C GLY A 38 10.16 -5.07 3.53
N THR A 39 10.01 -3.75 3.43
CA THR A 39 8.73 -3.05 3.65
C THR A 39 8.28 -2.34 2.37
N VAL A 40 7.14 -2.74 1.83
CA VAL A 40 6.50 -2.10 0.66
C VAL A 40 4.99 -2.15 0.82
N ASP A 41 4.28 -1.13 0.36
CA ASP A 41 2.82 -0.98 0.53
C ASP A 41 1.99 -1.95 -0.32
N GLY A 42 2.63 -2.60 -1.29
CA GLY A 42 2.05 -3.64 -2.13
C GLY A 42 3.10 -4.26 -3.05
N PRO A 43 2.74 -5.31 -3.79
CA PRO A 43 3.62 -5.94 -4.76
C PRO A 43 3.87 -4.98 -5.92
N ASP A 44 5.14 -4.79 -6.29
CA ASP A 44 5.52 -3.99 -7.45
C ASP A 44 5.98 -4.89 -8.61
N GLN A 45 6.64 -4.30 -9.62
CA GLN A 45 7.09 -4.97 -10.84
C GLN A 45 8.02 -6.17 -10.58
N ARG A 46 8.61 -6.28 -9.38
CA ARG A 46 9.46 -7.42 -8.98
C ARG A 46 8.64 -8.66 -8.63
N PHE A 47 7.35 -8.53 -8.33
CA PHE A 47 6.46 -9.67 -8.08
C PHE A 47 5.68 -10.03 -9.34
N THR A 48 5.92 -11.22 -9.87
CA THR A 48 5.28 -11.75 -11.10
C THR A 48 4.41 -12.96 -10.82
N GLY A 49 4.10 -13.24 -9.54
CA GLY A 49 3.21 -14.30 -9.13
C GLY A 49 1.74 -13.98 -9.33
N ILE A 50 0.88 -14.90 -8.89
CA ILE A 50 -0.57 -14.66 -8.83
C ILE A 50 -0.81 -13.50 -7.85
N GLY A 51 -1.57 -12.49 -8.28
CA GLY A 51 -1.76 -11.25 -7.53
C GLY A 51 -2.12 -11.45 -6.06
N VAL A 52 -3.05 -12.36 -5.74
CA VAL A 52 -3.32 -12.81 -4.36
C VAL A 52 -3.43 -14.33 -4.33
N PRO A 53 -2.43 -15.06 -3.81
CA PRO A 53 -2.49 -16.51 -3.69
C PRO A 53 -3.58 -17.00 -2.74
N ASP A 54 -4.04 -18.24 -2.95
CA ASP A 54 -5.13 -18.83 -2.17
C ASP A 54 -4.82 -18.92 -0.67
N TRP A 55 -3.56 -19.17 -0.30
CA TRP A 55 -3.18 -19.23 1.11
C TRP A 55 -3.30 -17.87 1.81
N ILE A 56 -3.15 -16.76 1.09
CA ILE A 56 -3.45 -15.41 1.62
C ILE A 56 -4.97 -15.25 1.74
N ARG A 57 -5.74 -15.66 0.72
CA ARG A 57 -7.21 -15.61 0.76
C ARG A 57 -7.79 -16.48 1.88
N ALA A 58 -7.14 -17.58 2.23
CA ALA A 58 -7.54 -18.50 3.30
C ALA A 58 -7.50 -17.88 4.71
N ALA A 59 -6.92 -16.68 4.87
CA ALA A 59 -7.02 -15.91 6.10
C ALA A 59 -8.40 -15.24 6.29
N PHE A 60 -9.20 -15.11 5.21
CA PHE A 60 -10.48 -14.40 5.20
C PHE A 60 -11.65 -15.23 4.67
N PHE A 61 -11.36 -16.28 3.90
CA PHE A 61 -12.35 -17.10 3.22
C PHE A 61 -12.10 -18.60 3.44
N THR A 62 -13.18 -19.35 3.50
CA THR A 62 -13.16 -20.83 3.42
C THR A 62 -12.75 -21.29 2.02
N PRO A 63 -12.24 -22.53 1.87
CA PRO A 63 -11.95 -23.10 0.54
C PRO A 63 -13.15 -23.06 -0.41
N GLU A 64 -14.36 -23.30 0.09
CA GLU A 64 -15.60 -23.27 -0.68
C GLU A 64 -15.91 -21.85 -1.19
N GLN A 65 -15.70 -20.84 -0.35
CA GLN A 65 -15.85 -19.43 -0.74
C GLN A 65 -14.80 -19.04 -1.78
N ILE A 66 -13.53 -19.44 -1.62
CA ILE A 66 -12.47 -19.18 -2.61
C ILE A 66 -12.85 -19.80 -3.97
N ALA A 67 -13.32 -21.05 -3.97
CA ALA A 67 -13.77 -21.72 -5.18
C ALA A 67 -15.00 -21.04 -5.82
N ALA A 68 -15.96 -20.57 -5.00
CA ALA A 68 -17.13 -19.84 -5.48
C ALA A 68 -16.78 -18.48 -6.08
N ILE A 69 -15.87 -17.73 -5.46
CA ILE A 69 -15.34 -16.44 -5.95
C ILE A 69 -14.67 -16.66 -7.32
N LYS A 70 -13.77 -17.65 -7.43
CA LYS A 70 -13.11 -17.97 -8.69
C LYS A 70 -14.06 -18.39 -9.80
N ALA A 71 -15.15 -19.07 -9.44
CA ALA A 71 -16.20 -19.48 -10.36
C ALA A 71 -17.20 -18.34 -10.70
N GLY A 72 -17.00 -17.13 -10.17
CA GLY A 72 -17.93 -16.00 -10.36
C GLY A 72 -19.29 -16.20 -9.69
N ARG A 73 -19.42 -17.18 -8.78
CA ARG A 73 -20.66 -17.49 -8.05
C ARG A 73 -20.81 -16.67 -6.77
N GLN A 74 -19.74 -16.00 -6.34
CA GLN A 74 -19.73 -15.06 -5.22
C GLN A 74 -18.93 -13.80 -5.60
N PRO A 75 -19.30 -12.62 -5.07
CA PRO A 75 -18.50 -11.41 -5.23
C PRO A 75 -17.10 -11.59 -4.65
N ASP A 76 -16.06 -11.15 -5.37
CA ASP A 76 -14.74 -10.96 -4.77
C ASP A 76 -14.77 -9.65 -3.97
N TYR A 77 -14.84 -9.76 -2.65
CA TYR A 77 -14.73 -8.58 -1.77
C TYR A 77 -13.33 -7.94 -1.86
N GLY A 78 -12.35 -8.66 -2.38
CA GLY A 78 -11.01 -8.14 -2.61
C GLY A 78 -10.13 -8.33 -1.38
N VAL A 79 -8.90 -8.75 -1.62
CA VAL A 79 -7.86 -8.91 -0.60
C VAL A 79 -6.63 -8.17 -1.10
N ALA A 80 -6.05 -7.34 -0.25
CA ALA A 80 -4.75 -6.73 -0.48
C ALA A 80 -3.71 -7.41 0.39
N TRP A 81 -2.47 -7.42 -0.06
CA TRP A 81 -1.34 -7.81 0.79
C TRP A 81 -0.17 -6.87 0.55
N ARG A 82 0.68 -6.78 1.55
CA ARG A 82 1.86 -5.91 1.57
C ARG A 82 2.97 -6.56 2.39
N CYS A 83 4.18 -6.00 2.27
CA CYS A 83 5.30 -6.45 3.07
C CYS A 83 5.55 -5.49 4.22
N VAL A 84 5.71 -6.05 5.42
CA VAL A 84 6.05 -5.30 6.63
C VAL A 84 7.25 -5.98 7.26
N GLN A 85 8.40 -5.32 7.25
CA GLN A 85 9.64 -5.84 7.86
C GLN A 85 10.00 -7.27 7.39
N GLY A 86 9.73 -7.58 6.12
CA GLY A 86 10.02 -8.88 5.54
C GLY A 86 8.89 -9.91 5.64
N GLU A 87 7.79 -9.58 6.33
CA GLU A 87 6.65 -10.47 6.53
C GLU A 87 5.46 -10.07 5.67
N VAL A 88 4.59 -11.03 5.36
CA VAL A 88 3.37 -10.79 4.59
C VAL A 88 2.23 -10.41 5.53
N LEU A 89 1.69 -9.21 5.35
CA LEU A 89 0.42 -8.82 5.96
C LEU A 89 -0.66 -8.73 4.89
N ALA A 90 -1.88 -9.10 5.25
CA ALA A 90 -3.03 -9.04 4.37
C ALA A 90 -4.22 -8.35 5.03
N CYS A 91 -5.07 -7.77 4.20
CA CYS A 91 -6.30 -7.11 4.56
C CYS A 91 -7.39 -7.48 3.55
N GLN A 92 -8.62 -7.68 4.04
CA GLN A 92 -9.80 -7.85 3.19
C GLN A 92 -10.51 -6.51 3.07
N ASN A 93 -10.69 -6.02 1.84
CA ASN A 93 -11.63 -4.96 1.60
C ASN A 93 -13.00 -5.62 1.76
N ALA A 94 -13.75 -5.27 2.78
CA ALA A 94 -15.12 -5.78 2.92
C ALA A 94 -16.04 -4.83 2.14
N GLN A 95 -17.08 -4.31 2.80
CA GLN A 95 -17.93 -3.25 2.24
C GLN A 95 -17.37 -1.84 2.51
N THR A 96 -16.22 -1.74 3.18
CA THR A 96 -15.54 -0.49 3.52
C THR A 96 -14.11 -0.48 2.97
N PRO A 97 -13.55 0.70 2.66
CA PRO A 97 -12.19 0.82 2.15
C PRO A 97 -11.15 0.69 3.27
N SER A 98 -11.02 -0.51 3.84
CA SER A 98 -10.12 -0.84 4.96
C SER A 98 -8.66 -1.02 4.55
N CYS A 99 -8.40 -1.50 3.33
CA CYS A 99 -7.04 -1.84 2.89
C CYS A 99 -6.30 -0.70 2.19
N MET A 100 -6.72 0.54 2.40
CA MET A 100 -6.04 1.71 1.85
C MET A 100 -5.58 2.65 2.95
N LYS A 101 -4.65 3.54 2.61
CA LYS A 101 -4.25 4.59 3.55
C LYS A 101 -5.39 5.60 3.71
N PRO A 102 -5.80 5.91 4.94
CA PRO A 102 -6.73 7.00 5.17
C PRO A 102 -6.08 8.35 4.86
N ASP A 103 -6.92 9.35 4.59
CA ASP A 103 -6.50 10.75 4.62
C ASP A 103 -6.11 11.15 6.04
N THR A 104 -4.93 11.75 6.16
CA THR A 104 -4.31 12.15 7.43
C THR A 104 -4.24 13.67 7.59
N ASP A 105 -4.81 14.46 6.67
CA ASP A 105 -4.91 15.90 6.81
C ASP A 105 -5.77 16.26 8.04
N ARG A 106 -5.17 17.05 8.94
CA ARG A 106 -5.80 17.53 10.18
C ARG A 106 -6.47 18.89 10.00
N THR A 107 -6.51 19.40 8.78
CA THR A 107 -7.08 20.71 8.46
C THR A 107 -8.57 20.55 8.13
N PRO A 108 -9.50 21.18 8.87
CA PRO A 108 -10.90 21.16 8.50
C PRO A 108 -11.11 21.75 7.09
N THR A 109 -12.01 21.15 6.31
CA THR A 109 -12.44 21.73 5.03
C THR A 109 -13.31 22.98 5.26
N SER A 110 -13.54 23.77 4.20
CA SER A 110 -14.52 24.87 4.27
C SER A 110 -15.92 24.34 4.60
N ALA A 111 -16.35 23.25 3.96
CA ALA A 111 -17.64 22.63 4.19
C ALA A 111 -17.84 22.23 5.67
N MET A 112 -16.80 21.71 6.33
CA MET A 112 -16.87 21.40 7.76
C MET A 112 -17.03 22.65 8.62
N ARG A 113 -16.31 23.73 8.30
CA ARG A 113 -16.45 25.01 9.02
C ARG A 113 -17.85 25.60 8.84
N ASP A 114 -18.37 25.56 7.62
CA ASP A 114 -19.70 26.08 7.30
C ASP A 114 -20.78 25.26 8.04
N PHE A 115 -20.68 23.94 7.99
CA PHE A 115 -21.56 23.03 8.73
C PHE A 115 -21.60 23.32 10.23
N CYS A 116 -20.45 23.50 10.88
CA CYS A 116 -20.41 23.80 12.32
C CYS A 116 -20.92 25.21 12.66
N ARG A 117 -20.81 26.18 11.75
CA ARG A 117 -21.31 27.55 11.96
C ARG A 117 -22.83 27.65 11.80
N ASP A 118 -23.38 26.92 10.83
CA ASP A 118 -24.80 26.99 10.47
C ASP A 118 -25.68 26.14 11.42
N GLY A 119 -25.12 25.08 11.97
CA GLY A 119 -25.82 24.11 12.82
C GLY A 119 -25.91 24.49 14.29
N GLN A 120 -26.54 25.63 14.64
CA GLN A 120 -27.01 26.04 16.00
C GLN A 120 -26.33 25.39 17.24
N GLY A 121 -24.99 25.32 17.31
CA GLY A 121 -24.26 24.77 18.46
C GLY A 121 -23.36 23.57 18.16
N SER A 122 -23.20 22.67 19.14
CA SER A 122 -22.29 21.53 19.06
C SER A 122 -22.97 20.32 18.40
N SER A 123 -22.24 19.61 17.55
CA SER A 123 -22.70 18.36 16.91
C SER A 123 -21.72 17.24 17.24
N PRO A 124 -22.20 16.06 17.70
CA PRO A 124 -21.34 14.93 18.03
C PRO A 124 -20.78 14.21 16.79
N VAL A 125 -21.15 14.64 15.58
CA VAL A 125 -20.63 14.10 14.32
C VAL A 125 -20.72 15.15 13.21
N ILE A 126 -19.69 15.24 12.37
CA ILE A 126 -19.76 15.91 11.07
C ILE A 126 -20.00 14.82 10.02
N PRO A 127 -21.14 14.84 9.29
CA PRO A 127 -21.46 13.81 8.31
C PRO A 127 -20.38 13.62 7.24
N ARG A 128 -20.23 12.39 6.75
CA ARG A 128 -19.18 12.04 5.78
C ARG A 128 -19.24 12.85 4.48
N VAL A 129 -20.45 13.22 4.05
CA VAL A 129 -20.66 14.08 2.87
C VAL A 129 -20.06 15.49 3.04
N VAL A 130 -19.85 15.94 4.28
CA VAL A 130 -19.27 17.24 4.63
C VAL A 130 -17.74 17.15 4.80
N THR A 131 -17.25 16.04 5.37
CA THR A 131 -15.81 15.86 5.65
C THR A 131 -14.95 15.68 4.40
N GLY A 132 -15.55 15.47 3.22
CA GLY A 132 -14.86 15.47 1.93
C GLY A 132 -15.05 14.19 1.12
N THR A 133 -14.27 14.06 0.04
CA THR A 133 -14.37 12.96 -0.95
C THR A 133 -13.37 11.82 -0.68
N ALA A 134 -12.54 11.95 0.35
CA ALA A 134 -11.61 10.91 0.75
C ALA A 134 -12.34 9.58 0.99
N ARG A 135 -11.80 8.51 0.40
CA ARG A 135 -12.40 7.17 0.53
C ARG A 135 -12.32 6.67 1.98
N MET A 136 -11.33 7.10 2.74
CA MET A 136 -11.18 6.80 4.16
C MET A 136 -10.56 7.99 4.87
N LEU A 137 -11.01 8.31 6.08
CA LEU A 137 -10.46 9.37 6.93
C LEU A 137 -9.80 8.74 8.16
N ALA A 138 -8.68 9.30 8.61
CA ALA A 138 -8.03 8.86 9.84
C ALA A 138 -8.76 9.39 11.09
N TYR A 139 -9.68 10.35 10.92
CA TYR A 139 -10.26 11.11 12.03
C TYR A 139 -11.79 11.11 12.00
N ASP A 140 -12.38 10.96 13.18
CA ASP A 140 -13.78 11.29 13.41
C ASP A 140 -13.90 12.77 13.80
N TRP A 141 -14.73 13.50 13.07
CA TRP A 141 -14.90 14.94 13.21
C TRP A 141 -16.21 15.29 13.90
N VAL A 142 -16.17 16.30 14.76
CA VAL A 142 -17.32 16.84 15.51
C VAL A 142 -17.32 18.37 15.48
N CYS A 143 -18.46 18.99 15.80
CA CYS A 143 -18.51 20.43 16.04
C CYS A 143 -18.46 20.70 17.54
N ARG A 144 -17.49 21.52 17.98
CA ARG A 144 -17.43 22.08 19.34
C ARG A 144 -17.76 23.56 19.25
N GLY A 145 -19.03 23.89 19.48
CA GLY A 145 -19.57 25.20 19.07
C GLY A 145 -19.36 25.43 17.56
N PRO A 146 -18.93 26.63 17.12
CA PRO A 146 -18.84 26.95 15.70
C PRO A 146 -17.62 26.34 14.99
N LEU A 147 -16.80 25.52 15.68
CA LEU A 147 -15.52 25.04 15.18
C LEU A 147 -15.50 23.51 15.02
N PRO A 148 -15.02 23.00 13.87
CA PRO A 148 -14.70 21.58 13.72
C PRO A 148 -13.56 21.16 14.64
N SER A 149 -13.64 19.96 15.20
CA SER A 149 -12.64 19.38 16.08
C SER A 149 -12.53 17.87 15.83
N ILE A 150 -11.32 17.32 15.95
CA ILE A 150 -11.09 15.88 15.92
C ILE A 150 -11.54 15.30 17.26
N ALA A 151 -12.51 14.38 17.24
CA ALA A 151 -12.95 13.65 18.43
C ALA A 151 -12.15 12.36 18.63
N LYS A 152 -11.78 11.70 17.54
CA LYS A 152 -11.05 10.44 17.58
C LYS A 152 -10.07 10.35 16.41
N GLU A 153 -8.93 9.74 16.68
CA GLU A 153 -7.92 9.38 15.70
C GLU A 153 -7.84 7.86 15.60
N THR A 154 -7.77 7.36 14.36
CA THR A 154 -7.63 5.94 14.05
C THR A 154 -6.15 5.57 14.09
N PRO A 155 -5.74 4.57 14.90
CA PRO A 155 -4.35 4.14 14.95
C PRO A 155 -3.86 3.62 13.60
N LEU A 156 -2.77 4.21 13.11
CA LEU A 156 -2.08 3.77 11.91
C LEU A 156 -0.80 3.04 12.29
N ASP A 157 -0.39 2.11 11.45
CA ASP A 157 0.93 1.51 11.54
C ASP A 157 2.01 2.41 10.92
N ALA A 158 3.26 1.95 10.95
CA ALA A 158 4.40 2.71 10.43
C ALA A 158 4.32 3.00 8.91
N GLN A 159 3.49 2.28 8.15
CA GLN A 159 3.27 2.54 6.73
C GLN A 159 2.06 3.45 6.48
N GLY A 160 1.31 3.83 7.52
CA GLY A 160 0.15 4.71 7.42
C GLY A 160 -1.14 3.96 7.07
N PHE A 161 -1.21 2.65 7.27
CA PHE A 161 -2.46 1.88 7.16
C PHE A 161 -3.12 1.71 8.52
N VAL A 162 -4.44 1.53 8.57
CA VAL A 162 -5.15 1.23 9.82
C VAL A 162 -4.67 -0.08 10.41
N ALA A 163 -3.93 -0.02 11.52
CA ALA A 163 -3.19 -1.18 12.04
C ALA A 163 -4.08 -2.40 12.32
N ALA A 164 -5.32 -2.15 12.78
CA ALA A 164 -6.27 -3.20 13.13
C ALA A 164 -6.82 -3.98 11.92
N ASP A 165 -6.75 -3.42 10.71
CA ASP A 165 -7.31 -4.04 9.50
C ASP A 165 -6.31 -4.98 8.79
N TRP A 166 -5.06 -5.02 9.25
CA TRP A 166 -3.98 -5.79 8.62
C TRP A 166 -3.46 -6.88 9.55
N GLN A 167 -3.58 -8.13 9.11
CA GLN A 167 -3.09 -9.29 9.87
C GLN A 167 -1.91 -9.96 9.17
N ARG A 168 -0.95 -10.45 9.97
CA ARG A 168 0.15 -11.28 9.48
C ARG A 168 -0.41 -12.61 8.98
N VAL A 169 0.02 -13.04 7.80
CA VAL A 169 -0.40 -14.30 7.19
C VAL A 169 0.81 -15.12 6.73
N SER A 170 0.66 -16.45 6.76
CA SER A 170 1.64 -17.39 6.23
C SER A 170 0.93 -18.58 5.57
N PRO A 171 1.58 -19.30 4.66
CA PRO A 171 1.13 -20.63 4.26
C PRO A 171 0.94 -21.50 5.50
N LYS A 172 -0.12 -22.31 5.49
CA LYS A 172 -0.37 -23.34 6.51
C LYS A 172 0.26 -24.66 6.08
#